data_AF-A0A078ICR1-F1
#
_entry.id   AF-A0A078ICR1-F1
#
_cell.length_a   1.000
_cell.length_b   1.000
_cell.length_c   1.000
_cell.angle_alpha   90.00
_cell.angle_beta   90.00
_cell.angle_gamma   90.00
#
_symmetry.space_group_name_H-M   'P 1'
#
loop_
_entity.id
_entity.type
_entity.pdbx_description
1 polymer ?
#
loop_
_entity_poly.entity_id
_entity_poly.type
_entity_poly.pdbx_seq_one_letter_code
_entity_poly.pdbx_strand_id
1 'polypeptide(L)' 'MLDETTTPLPIECCRYLLKIGRDCHLVVAKYETIPQFAYFDPSASNAVPKSKYTWKDCVRRVESHIGAPISLE' A
#
# COMPACT_ATOMS: atom_id res chain seq x y z
N MET A 1 6.68 -18.29 4.75
CA MET A 1 5.99 -18.53 3.48
C MET A 1 5.15 -17.31 3.16
N LEU A 2 5.51 -16.59 2.10
CA LEU A 2 4.64 -15.56 1.55
C LEU A 2 3.53 -16.28 0.81
N ASP A 3 2.28 -16.04 1.22
CA ASP A 3 1.11 -16.63 0.59
C ASP A 3 1.05 -16.23 -0.89
N GLU A 4 1.10 -17.23 -1.75
CA GLU A 4 1.29 -17.17 -3.21
C GLU A 4 -0.03 -16.82 -3.95
N THR A 5 -1.07 -16.42 -3.22
CA THR A 5 -2.39 -16.09 -3.77
C THR A 5 -2.71 -14.59 -3.83
N THR A 6 -1.83 -13.71 -3.34
CA THR A 6 -2.06 -12.26 -3.45
C THR A 6 -1.50 -11.74 -4.76
N THR A 7 -2.38 -11.46 -5.73
CA THR A 7 -1.99 -10.72 -6.94
C THR A 7 -1.23 -9.46 -6.53
N PRO A 8 -0.03 -9.22 -7.09
CA PRO A 8 0.74 -8.02 -6.82
C PRO A 8 -0.12 -6.77 -7.01
N LEU A 9 -0.17 -5.86 -6.01
CA LEU A 9 -0.87 -4.58 -6.16
C LEU A 9 -0.38 -3.85 -7.41
N PRO A 10 -1.29 -3.28 -8.23
CA PRO A 10 -0.91 -2.45 -9.37
C PRO A 10 0.01 -1.30 -8.93
N ILE A 11 0.99 -0.95 -9.77
CA ILE A 11 1.97 0.10 -9.45
C ILE A 11 1.30 1.44 -9.14
N GLU A 12 0.19 1.75 -9.82
CA GLU A 12 -0.61 2.95 -9.58
C GLU A 12 -1.25 2.95 -8.19
N CYS A 13 -1.76 1.81 -7.71
CA CYS A 13 -2.27 1.70 -6.34
C CYS A 13 -1.17 1.99 -5.32
N CYS A 14 0.04 1.49 -5.57
CA CYS A 14 1.19 1.82 -4.73
C CYS A 14 1.56 3.30 -4.77
N ARG A 15 1.51 3.95 -5.94
CA ARG A 15 1.72 5.41 -6.06
C ARG A 15 0.70 6.20 -5.24
N TYR A 16 -0.58 5.84 -5.31
CA TYR A 16 -1.62 6.49 -4.50
C TYR A 16 -1.43 6.24 -3.01
N LEU A 17 -1.10 5.01 -2.61
CA LEU A 17 -0.83 4.68 -1.22
C LEU A 17 0.33 5.52 -0.66
N LEU A 18 1.43 5.65 -1.40
CA LEU A 18 2.60 6.40 -0.94
C LEU A 18 2.33 7.91 -0.82
N LYS A 19 1.42 8.48 -1.62
CA LYS A 19 0.96 9.88 -1.48
C LYS A 19 0.22 10.15 -0.16
N ILE A 20 -0.38 9.13 0.46
CA ILE A 20 -1.07 9.27 1.75
C ILE A 20 -0.06 9.49 2.90
N GLY A 21 1.20 9.11 2.70
CA GLY A 21 2.26 9.21 3.69
C GLY A 21 2.29 8.03 4.65
N ARG A 22 3.51 7.73 5.14
CA ARG A 22 3.79 6.53 5.93
C ARG A 22 2.98 6.51 7.23
N ASP A 23 2.98 7.63 7.93
CA ASP A 23 2.37 7.71 9.26
C ASP A 23 0.86 7.57 9.18
N CYS A 24 0.22 8.23 8.20
CA CYS A 24 -1.21 8.05 7.97
C CYS A 24 -1.55 6.59 7.65
N HIS A 25 -0.75 5.92 6.81
CA HIS A 25 -0.94 4.50 6.52
C HIS A 25 -0.77 3.60 7.74
N LEU A 26 0.27 3.81 8.56
CA LEU A 26 0.54 2.99 9.73
C LEU A 26 -0.47 3.23 10.86
N VAL A 27 -0.94 4.46 11.01
CA VAL A 27 -2.04 4.83 11.91
C VAL A 27 -3.29 4.06 11.52
N VAL A 28 -3.69 4.11 10.25
CA VAL A 28 -4.84 3.35 9.70
C VAL A 28 -4.66 1.84 9.89
N ALA A 29 -3.46 1.31 9.65
CA ALA A 29 -3.16 -0.11 9.84
C ALA A 29 -3.34 -0.58 11.29
N LYS A 30 -3.09 0.29 12.28
CA LYS A 30 -3.19 -0.02 13.71
C LYS A 30 -4.64 -0.12 14.22
N TYR A 31 -5.59 0.57 13.59
CA TYR A 31 -6.99 0.56 14.06
C TYR A 31 -7.73 -0.67 13.55
N GLU A 32 -8.01 -1.63 14.43
CA GLU A 32 -8.74 -2.87 14.11
C GLU A 32 -10.17 -2.62 13.60
N THR A 33 -10.78 -1.50 13.98
CA THR A 33 -12.12 -1.08 13.52
C THR A 33 -12.16 -0.68 12.05
N ILE A 34 -11.01 -0.37 11.44
CA ILE A 34 -10.91 -0.14 10.00
C ILE A 34 -10.80 -1.50 9.32
N PRO A 35 -11.60 -1.80 8.28
CA PRO A 35 -11.48 -3.05 7.52
C PRO A 35 -10.04 -3.29 7.05
N GLN A 36 -9.62 -4.56 6.94
CA GLN A 36 -8.27 -4.91 6.43
C GLN A 36 -7.98 -4.29 5.05
N PHE A 37 -9.04 -3.94 4.33
CA PHE A 37 -9.05 -3.21 3.08
C PHE A 37 -9.47 -1.76 3.33
N ALA A 38 -8.53 -0.92 3.76
CA ALA A 38 -8.83 0.43 4.26
C ALA A 38 -8.99 1.48 3.16
N TYR A 39 -8.45 1.22 1.97
CA TYR A 39 -8.50 2.14 0.83
C TYR A 39 -9.38 1.50 -0.24
N PHE A 40 -10.67 1.73 -0.08
CA PHE A 40 -11.71 1.25 -0.98
C PHE A 40 -12.35 2.47 -1.65
N ASP A 41 -12.07 2.62 -2.95
CA ASP A 41 -12.98 3.36 -3.82
C ASP A 41 -14.10 2.37 -4.19
N PRO A 42 -15.38 2.71 -3.97
CA PRO A 42 -16.49 1.83 -4.31
C PRO A 42 -16.60 1.48 -5.80
N SER A 43 -15.92 2.23 -6.67
CA SER A 43 -15.79 1.93 -8.10
C SER A 43 -14.54 1.09 -8.44
N ALA A 44 -13.60 0.93 -7.51
CA ALA A 44 -12.39 0.15 -7.73
C ALA A 44 -12.64 -1.34 -7.55
N SER A 45 -12.13 -2.14 -8.50
CA SER A 45 -12.19 -3.60 -8.45
C SER A 45 -11.29 -4.22 -7.39
N ASN A 46 -10.34 -3.45 -6.83
CA ASN A 46 -9.37 -3.94 -5.86
C ASN A 46 -9.16 -2.92 -4.73
N ALA A 47 -9.20 -3.41 -3.49
CA ALA A 47 -8.90 -2.61 -2.31
C ALA A 47 -7.46 -2.84 -1.84
N VAL A 48 -6.83 -1.82 -1.25
CA VAL A 48 -5.44 -1.93 -0.79
C VAL A 48 -5.39 -2.45 0.66
N PRO A 49 -4.65 -3.54 0.95
CA PRO A 49 -4.49 -4.03 2.31
C PRO A 49 -3.76 -3.03 3.22
N LYS A 50 -4.22 -2.91 4.48
CA LYS A 50 -3.58 -2.08 5.52
C LYS A 50 -2.51 -2.90 6.26
N SER A 51 -1.26 -2.85 5.82
CA SER A 51 -0.19 -3.55 6.54
C SER A 51 1.17 -2.91 6.33
N LYS A 52 2.04 -3.03 7.35
CA LYS A 52 3.46 -2.64 7.24
C LYS A 52 4.16 -3.35 6.07
N TYR A 53 3.74 -4.58 5.75
CA TYR A 53 4.26 -5.33 4.61
C TYR A 53 3.85 -4.66 3.30
N THR A 54 2.56 -4.33 3.14
CA THR A 54 2.02 -3.63 1.97
C THR A 54 2.72 -2.31 1.72
N TRP A 55 2.93 -1.51 2.78
CA TRP A 55 3.71 -0.27 2.68
C TRP A 55 5.11 -0.51 2.12
N LYS A 56 5.88 -1.41 2.75
CA LYS A 56 7.27 -1.70 2.35
C LYS A 56 7.37 -2.24 0.93
N ASP A 57 6.44 -3.10 0.53
CA ASP A 57 6.40 -3.65 -0.82
C ASP A 57 6.10 -2.56 -1.86
N CYS A 58 5.18 -1.64 -1.56
CA CYS A 58 4.91 -0.50 -2.42
C CYS A 58 6.10 0.46 -2.56
N VAL A 59 6.82 0.77 -1.47
CA VAL A 59 8.06 1.56 -1.53
C VAL A 59 9.06 0.92 -2.48
N ARG A 60 9.40 -0.35 -2.23
CA ARG A 60 10.37 -1.11 -3.04
C ARG A 60 10.00 -1.12 -4.53
N ARG A 61 8.73 -1.33 -4.85
CA ARG A 61 8.25 -1.40 -6.24
C ARG A 61 8.28 -0.05 -6.93
N VAL A 62 7.85 1.01 -6.26
CA VAL A 62 7.83 2.35 -6.86
C VAL A 62 9.26 2.88 -7.03
N GLU A 63 10.16 2.62 -6.08
CA GLU A 63 11.60 2.92 -6.23
C GLU A 63 12.21 2.19 -7.41
N SER A 64 11.95 0.87 -7.52
CA SER A 64 12.42 0.06 -8.64
C SER A 64 11.86 0.52 -9.99
N HIS A 65 10.64 1.05 -10.02
CA HIS A 65 9.98 1.50 -11.24
C HIS A 65 10.46 2.91 -11.67
N ILE A 66 10.79 3.78 -10.71
CA ILE A 66 11.30 5.15 -10.98
C ILE A 66 12.82 5.14 -11.19
N GLY A 67 13.54 4.18 -10.63
CA GLY A 67 15.00 4.13 -10.65
C GLY A 67 15.66 5.08 -9.65
N ALA A 68 14.92 5.54 -8.63
CA ALA A 68 15.42 6.44 -7.60
C ALA A 68 14.72 6.19 -6.24
N PRO A 69 15.38 6.50 -5.10
CA PRO A 69 14.74 6.46 -3.78
C PRO A 69 13.58 7.45 -3.71
N ILE A 70 12.50 7.06 -3.03
CA ILE A 70 11.37 7.96 -2.80
C ILE A 70 11.61 8.70 -1.48
N SER A 71 11.55 10.02 -1.52
CA SER A 71 11.50 10.81 -0.29
C SER A 71 10.09 10.68 0.30
N LEU A 72 9.99 9.92 1.38
CA LEU A 72 8.77 9.77 2.17
C LEU A 72 9.02 10.59 3.43
N GLU A 73 8.58 11.84 3.43
CA GLU A 73 8.60 12.73 4.62
C GLU A 73 7.94 12.06 5.83
#